data_AF-A0AAU9MSN6-F1
#
_entry.id   AF-A0AAU9MSN6-F1
#
_cell.length_a   1.000
_cell.length_b   1.000
_cell.length_c   1.000
_cell.angle_alpha   90.00
_cell.angle_beta   90.00
_cell.angle_gamma   90.00
#
_symmetry.space_group_name_H-M   'P 1'
#
loop_
_entity.id
_entity.type
_entity.pdbx_description
1 polymer ?
#
loop_
_entity_poly.entity_id
_entity_poly.type
_entity_poly.pdbx_seq_one_letter_code
_entity_poly.pdbx_strand_id
1 'polypeptide(L)'
;MIPIGRGQRELIIGDRQTGKTTVATDTILNQQGKNVICVYVAIGQKTSSVAQVVTNFQERGAMEYTIVVAETADSPATLQYLAPYTGAALAEYFMYHERHTSIIYDDLSKQAQAYRQMSLLLRRPPRREAYPGDVFYLHSRLLERGL
;
A
#
# COMPACT_ATOMS: atom_id res chain seq x y z
N MET A 1 1.97 24.08 -0.71
CA MET A 1 2.41 22.92 -1.53
C MET A 1 3.33 22.08 -0.64
N ILE A 2 3.12 20.77 -0.55
CA ILE A 2 3.91 19.86 0.28
C ILE A 2 4.83 19.06 -0.65
N PRO A 3 6.14 19.35 -0.71
CA PRO A 3 7.06 18.61 -1.57
C PRO A 3 7.34 17.22 -0.98
N ILE A 4 7.48 16.22 -1.86
CA ILE A 4 7.81 14.83 -1.50
C ILE A 4 9.15 14.46 -2.15
N GLY A 5 10.14 14.12 -1.34
CA GLY A 5 11.46 13.65 -1.79
C GLY A 5 11.52 12.14 -2.01
N ARG A 6 12.59 11.65 -2.66
CA ARG A 6 12.88 10.22 -2.78
C ARG A 6 13.26 9.64 -1.42
N GLY A 7 12.70 8.48 -1.05
CA GLY A 7 12.87 7.87 0.28
C GLY A 7 12.08 8.55 1.41
N GLN A 8 11.27 9.57 1.10
CA GLN A 8 10.35 10.19 2.06
C GLN A 8 9.09 9.34 2.22
N ARG A 9 8.56 9.32 3.44
CA ARG A 9 7.29 8.68 3.77
C ARG A 9 6.26 9.76 4.00
N GLU A 10 5.28 9.85 3.10
CA GLU A 10 4.23 10.87 3.16
C GLU A 10 2.87 10.23 3.41
N LEU A 11 2.17 10.68 4.45
CA LEU A 11 0.87 10.16 4.82
C LEU A 11 -0.24 10.89 4.05
N ILE A 12 -1.05 10.14 3.31
CA ILE A 12 -2.29 10.63 2.70
C ILE A 12 -3.47 10.20 3.60
N ILE A 13 -4.01 11.13 4.39
CA ILE A 13 -5.10 10.88 5.34
C ILE A 13 -6.30 11.78 5.05
N GLY A 14 -7.50 11.27 5.32
CA GLY A 14 -8.76 11.97 5.14
C GLY A 14 -9.95 11.01 5.08
N ASP A 15 -11.17 11.54 5.11
CA ASP A 15 -12.39 10.75 5.11
C ASP A 15 -12.60 9.98 3.80
N ARG A 16 -13.58 9.07 3.77
CA ARG A 16 -13.92 8.33 2.55
C ARG A 16 -14.30 9.32 1.43
N GLN A 17 -13.95 8.99 0.20
CA GLN A 17 -14.28 9.79 -1.01
C GLN A 17 -13.68 11.21 -1.06
N THR A 18 -12.59 11.47 -0.32
CA THR A 18 -11.84 12.75 -0.36
C THR A 18 -10.73 12.79 -1.42
N GLY A 19 -10.67 11.81 -2.34
CA GLY A 19 -9.68 11.79 -3.43
C GLY A 19 -8.31 11.18 -3.08
N LYS A 20 -8.16 10.50 -1.94
CA LYS A 20 -6.90 9.85 -1.53
C LYS A 20 -6.29 8.94 -2.61
N THR A 21 -7.10 8.01 -3.14
CA THR A 21 -6.66 7.10 -4.20
C THR A 21 -6.33 7.85 -5.48
N THR A 22 -7.09 8.90 -5.82
CA THR A 22 -6.82 9.75 -7.00
C THR A 22 -5.43 10.40 -6.91
N VAL A 23 -5.11 11.02 -5.78
CA VAL A 23 -3.78 11.61 -5.55
C VAL A 23 -2.68 10.55 -5.68
N ALA A 24 -2.91 9.36 -5.13
CA ALA A 24 -1.94 8.27 -5.20
C ALA A 24 -1.74 7.74 -6.64
N THR A 25 -2.82 7.51 -7.38
CA THR A 25 -2.74 7.05 -8.78
C THR A 25 -2.14 8.11 -9.69
N ASP A 26 -2.50 9.39 -9.52
CA ASP A 26 -1.92 10.49 -10.29
C ASP A 26 -0.43 10.66 -10.01
N THR A 27 0.01 10.37 -8.78
CA THR A 27 1.43 10.35 -8.42
C THR A 27 2.20 9.30 -9.21
N ILE A 28 1.63 8.10 -9.40
CA ILE A 28 2.21 7.03 -10.23
C ILE A 28 2.25 7.48 -11.69
N LEU A 29 1.14 7.98 -12.23
CA LEU A 29 1.06 8.44 -13.62
C LEU A 29 2.11 9.51 -13.94
N ASN A 30 2.37 10.41 -12.97
CA ASN A 30 3.39 11.44 -13.08
C ASN A 30 4.83 10.92 -13.05
N GLN A 31 5.08 9.63 -12.85
CA GLN A 31 6.43 9.02 -12.91
C GLN A 31 6.84 8.61 -14.33
N GLN A 32 5.96 8.74 -15.32
CA GLN A 32 6.29 8.43 -16.71
C GLN A 32 7.57 9.16 -17.18
N GLY A 33 8.53 8.40 -17.70
CA GLY A 33 9.81 8.93 -18.17
C GLY A 33 10.81 9.35 -17.08
N LYS A 34 10.49 9.18 -15.78
CA LYS A 34 11.35 9.60 -14.65
C LYS A 34 12.25 8.49 -14.10
N ASN A 35 12.21 7.30 -14.71
CA ASN A 35 12.95 6.11 -14.29
C ASN A 35 12.70 5.74 -12.81
N VAL A 36 11.42 5.79 -12.40
CA VAL A 36 10.96 5.39 -11.07
C VAL A 36 10.03 4.19 -11.23
N ILE A 37 10.33 3.10 -10.53
CA ILE A 37 9.45 1.92 -10.49
C ILE A 37 8.40 2.12 -9.42
N CYS A 38 7.14 1.98 -9.83
CA CYS A 38 6.00 2.17 -8.95
C CYS A 38 5.46 0.83 -8.45
N VAL A 39 5.04 0.78 -7.19
CA VAL A 39 4.34 -0.37 -6.61
C VAL A 39 3.04 0.13 -5.98
N TYR A 40 1.91 -0.34 -6.49
CA TYR A 40 0.59 -0.05 -5.94
C TYR A 40 0.06 -1.26 -5.21
N VAL A 41 -0.15 -1.14 -3.89
CA VAL A 41 -0.64 -2.22 -3.04
C VAL A 41 -2.09 -1.95 -2.65
N ALA A 42 -3.03 -2.69 -3.24
CA ALA A 42 -4.43 -2.67 -2.86
C ALA A 42 -4.71 -3.70 -1.75
N ILE A 43 -5.22 -3.22 -0.61
CA ILE A 43 -5.46 -4.01 0.60
C ILE A 43 -6.93 -3.87 0.97
N GLY A 44 -7.67 -4.99 0.94
CA GLY A 44 -9.08 -5.04 1.30
C GLY A 44 -9.98 -4.13 0.44
N GLN A 45 -9.53 -3.77 -0.77
CA GLN A 45 -10.31 -2.94 -1.69
C GLN A 45 -11.32 -3.79 -2.45
N LYS A 46 -12.39 -3.15 -2.94
CA LYS A 46 -13.34 -3.82 -3.84
C LYS A 46 -12.62 -4.22 -5.13
N THR A 47 -12.86 -5.43 -5.61
CA THR A 47 -12.27 -5.94 -6.85
C THR A 47 -12.52 -5.00 -8.03
N SER A 48 -13.74 -4.44 -8.15
CA SER A 48 -14.07 -3.48 -9.20
C SER A 48 -13.27 -2.17 -9.10
N SER A 49 -12.98 -1.69 -7.89
CA SER A 49 -12.14 -0.49 -7.69
C SER A 49 -10.70 -0.74 -8.09
N VAL A 50 -10.15 -1.92 -7.77
CA VAL A 50 -8.80 -2.31 -8.22
C VAL A 50 -8.75 -2.42 -9.74
N ALA A 51 -9.75 -3.06 -10.36
CA ALA A 51 -9.84 -3.17 -11.81
C ALA A 51 -9.85 -1.80 -12.49
N GLN A 52 -10.61 -0.83 -11.97
CA GLN A 52 -10.60 0.55 -12.47
C GLN A 52 -9.23 1.22 -12.42
N VAL A 53 -8.47 1.00 -11.33
CA VAL A 53 -7.11 1.53 -11.20
C VAL A 53 -6.17 0.89 -12.24
N VAL A 54 -6.22 -0.44 -12.40
CA VAL A 54 -5.40 -1.17 -13.38
C VAL A 54 -5.74 -0.74 -14.80
N THR A 55 -7.03 -0.63 -15.15
CA THR A 55 -7.47 -0.13 -16.45
C THR A 55 -6.94 1.27 -16.72
N ASN A 56 -7.04 2.18 -15.75
CA ASN A 56 -6.50 3.55 -15.89
C ASN A 56 -4.98 3.53 -16.11
N PHE A 57 -4.22 2.72 -15.36
CA PHE A 57 -2.79 2.55 -15.60
C PHE A 57 -2.48 1.98 -16.98
N GLN A 58 -3.28 1.04 -17.47
CA GLN A 58 -3.08 0.46 -18.80
C GLN A 58 -3.37 1.47 -19.91
N GLU A 59 -4.50 2.17 -19.84
CA GLU A 59 -4.90 3.20 -20.81
C GLU A 59 -3.91 4.37 -20.89
N ARG A 60 -3.26 4.70 -19.77
CA ARG A 60 -2.27 5.78 -19.68
C ARG A 60 -0.82 5.29 -19.79
N GLY A 61 -0.59 4.02 -20.12
CA GLY A 61 0.77 3.47 -20.31
C GLY A 61 1.61 3.34 -19.04
N ALA A 62 1.01 3.41 -17.85
CA ALA A 62 1.71 3.30 -16.57
C ALA A 62 2.04 1.87 -16.13
N MET A 63 1.38 0.87 -16.72
CA MET A 63 1.66 -0.55 -16.44
C MET A 63 3.07 -0.98 -16.84
N GLU A 64 3.76 -0.24 -17.73
CA GLU A 64 5.15 -0.52 -18.12
C GLU A 64 6.15 -0.35 -16.96
N TYR A 65 5.83 0.47 -15.97
CA TYR A 65 6.70 0.78 -14.83
C TYR A 65 6.02 0.58 -13.47
N THR A 66 4.83 -0.01 -13.44
CA THR A 66 4.04 -0.20 -12.22
C THR A 66 3.75 -1.67 -11.96
N ILE A 67 4.04 -2.12 -10.75
CA ILE A 67 3.62 -3.42 -10.23
C ILE A 67 2.39 -3.22 -9.34
N VAL A 68 1.34 -4.02 -9.58
CA VAL A 68 0.12 -3.99 -8.76
C VAL A 68 0.06 -5.25 -7.90
N VAL A 69 0.10 -5.09 -6.58
CA VAL A 69 -0.16 -6.16 -5.60
C VAL A 69 -1.58 -5.96 -5.08
N ALA A 70 -2.44 -6.95 -5.24
CA ALA A 70 -3.86 -6.78 -4.89
C ALA A 70 -4.36 -7.96 -4.05
N GLU A 71 -4.75 -7.65 -2.82
CA GLU A 71 -5.56 -8.53 -1.98
C GLU A 71 -6.88 -7.81 -1.70
N THR A 72 -7.96 -8.30 -2.30
CA THR A 72 -9.26 -7.62 -2.29
C THR A 72 -10.02 -7.88 -1.00
N ALA A 73 -11.18 -7.23 -0.83
CA ALA A 73 -12.04 -7.40 0.35
C ALA A 73 -12.44 -8.86 0.61
N ASP A 74 -12.51 -9.68 -0.44
CA ASP A 74 -12.88 -11.10 -0.36
C ASP A 74 -11.68 -12.01 -0.02
N SER A 75 -10.44 -11.50 -0.10
CA SER A 75 -9.25 -12.26 0.28
C SER A 75 -9.22 -12.56 1.79
N PRO A 76 -8.65 -13.71 2.20
CA PRO A 76 -8.39 -14.00 3.61
C PRO A 76 -7.61 -12.89 4.33
N ALA A 77 -7.92 -12.65 5.61
CA ALA A 77 -7.25 -11.64 6.42
C ALA A 77 -5.72 -11.82 6.48
N THR A 78 -5.24 -13.07 6.41
CA THR A 78 -3.81 -13.39 6.33
C THR A 78 -3.12 -12.81 5.10
N LEU A 79 -3.77 -12.86 3.93
CA LEU A 79 -3.22 -12.31 2.71
C LEU A 79 -3.30 -10.78 2.71
N GLN A 80 -4.42 -10.20 3.13
CA GLN A 80 -4.54 -8.74 3.28
C GLN A 80 -3.48 -8.17 4.26
N TYR A 81 -3.18 -8.89 5.35
CA TYR A 81 -2.11 -8.53 6.28
C TYR A 81 -0.72 -8.57 5.64
N LEU A 82 -0.45 -9.55 4.77
CA LEU A 82 0.86 -9.73 4.13
C LEU A 82 1.08 -8.84 2.90
N ALA A 83 0.03 -8.42 2.20
CA ALA A 83 0.15 -7.67 0.94
C ALA A 83 1.11 -6.47 0.99
N PRO A 84 1.12 -5.63 2.06
CA PRO A 84 2.06 -4.51 2.15
C PRO A 84 3.52 -4.94 2.26
N TYR A 85 3.80 -6.05 2.95
CA TYR A 85 5.15 -6.60 3.03
C TYR A 85 5.60 -7.18 1.69
N THR A 86 4.69 -7.80 0.93
CA THR A 86 4.97 -8.26 -0.43
C THR A 86 5.32 -7.07 -1.34
N GLY A 87 4.51 -6.01 -1.32
CA GLY A 87 4.80 -4.79 -2.08
C GLY A 87 6.13 -4.16 -1.69
N ALA A 88 6.42 -4.07 -0.39
CA ALA A 88 7.70 -3.54 0.11
C ALA A 88 8.90 -4.35 -0.41
N ALA A 89 8.83 -5.69 -0.35
CA ALA A 89 9.90 -6.56 -0.85
C ALA A 89 10.13 -6.41 -2.36
N LEU A 90 9.06 -6.21 -3.14
CA LEU A 90 9.17 -5.96 -4.58
C LEU A 90 9.83 -4.60 -4.88
N ALA A 91 9.46 -3.54 -4.14
CA ALA A 91 10.12 -2.25 -4.27
C ALA A 91 11.60 -2.32 -3.85
N GLU A 92 11.90 -3.01 -2.75
CA GLU A 92 13.27 -3.17 -2.25
C GLU A 92 14.19 -3.81 -3.28
N TYR A 93 13.69 -4.80 -4.04
CA TYR A 93 14.46 -5.39 -5.12
C TYR A 93 15.02 -4.32 -6.06
N PHE A 94 14.20 -3.38 -6.53
CA PHE A 94 14.66 -2.31 -7.42
C PHE A 94 15.54 -1.29 -6.69
N MET A 95 15.21 -0.95 -5.45
CA MET A 95 16.02 -0.05 -4.62
C MET A 95 17.46 -0.56 -4.44
N TYR A 96 17.63 -1.85 -4.11
CA TYR A 96 18.94 -2.48 -3.96
C TYR A 96 19.70 -2.65 -5.29
N HIS A 97 19.02 -2.51 -6.43
CA HIS A 97 19.62 -2.48 -7.76
C HIS A 97 19.73 -1.04 -8.32
N GLU A 98 19.96 -0.07 -7.43
CA GLU A 98 20.24 1.35 -7.75
C GLU A 98 19.13 2.04 -8.56
N ARG A 99 17.89 1.54 -8.49
CA ARG A 99 16.73 2.16 -9.13
C ARG A 99 15.89 2.88 -8.08
N HIS A 100 15.28 3.98 -8.49
CA HIS A 100 14.34 4.69 -7.62
C HIS A 100 12.99 4.00 -7.62
N THR A 101 12.36 3.96 -6.45
CA THR A 101 11.05 3.36 -6.25
C THR A 101 10.05 4.35 -5.67
N SER A 102 8.77 4.08 -5.90
CA SER A 102 7.65 4.72 -5.24
C SER A 102 6.62 3.66 -4.89
N ILE A 103 6.27 3.54 -3.62
CA ILE A 103 5.30 2.54 -3.14
C ILE A 103 4.11 3.21 -2.48
N ILE A 104 2.91 2.73 -2.82
CA ILE A 104 1.63 3.19 -2.28
C ILE A 104 0.90 2.03 -1.63
N TYR A 105 0.41 2.24 -0.40
CA TYR A 105 -0.43 1.29 0.34
C TYR A 105 -1.87 1.82 0.46
N ASP A 106 -2.83 1.18 -0.22
CA ASP A 106 -4.25 1.54 -0.22
C ASP A 106 -5.12 0.37 0.32
N ASP A 107 -5.37 0.23 1.63
CA ASP A 107 -4.91 1.12 2.69
C ASP A 107 -4.47 0.38 3.96
N LEU A 108 -3.60 1.02 4.74
CA LEU A 108 -3.04 0.47 5.98
C LEU A 108 -4.09 0.36 7.11
N SER A 109 -5.22 1.05 7.02
CA SER A 109 -6.31 0.88 8.00
C SER A 109 -6.96 -0.49 7.83
N LYS A 110 -7.19 -0.94 6.60
CA LYS A 110 -7.68 -2.29 6.31
C LYS A 110 -6.64 -3.37 6.65
N GLN A 111 -5.34 -3.10 6.45
CA GLN A 111 -4.28 -3.99 6.93
C GLN A 111 -4.36 -4.18 8.46
N ALA A 112 -4.49 -3.08 9.21
CA ALA A 112 -4.61 -3.15 10.67
C ALA A 112 -5.86 -3.91 11.11
N GLN A 113 -6.99 -3.75 10.41
CA GLN A 113 -8.22 -4.51 10.68
C GLN A 113 -8.03 -6.01 10.43
N ALA A 114 -7.35 -6.39 9.35
CA ALA A 114 -7.01 -7.78 9.07
C ALA A 114 -6.07 -8.36 10.15
N TYR A 115 -5.06 -7.60 10.59
CA TYR A 115 -4.17 -7.99 11.68
C TYR A 115 -4.90 -8.17 13.02
N ARG A 116 -5.88 -7.29 13.29
CA ARG A 116 -6.77 -7.40 14.46
C ARG A 116 -7.59 -8.67 14.40
N GLN A 117 -8.23 -8.97 13.27
CA GLN A 117 -9.02 -10.20 13.09
C GLN A 117 -8.17 -11.45 13.36
N MET A 118 -6.98 -11.53 12.76
CA MET A 118 -6.05 -12.64 13.00
C MET A 118 -5.66 -12.76 14.48
N SER A 119 -5.33 -11.64 15.12
CA SER A 119 -4.90 -11.61 16.52
C SER A 119 -6.00 -12.10 17.47
N LEU A 120 -7.25 -11.69 17.22
CA LEU A 120 -8.41 -12.11 18.02
C LEU A 120 -8.71 -13.61 17.83
N LEU A 121 -8.64 -14.13 16.60
CA LEU A 121 -8.80 -15.57 16.32
C LEU A 121 -7.74 -16.41 17.03
N LEU A 122 -6.52 -15.90 17.14
CA LEU A 122 -5.42 -16.50 17.90
C LEU A 122 -5.51 -16.26 19.41
N ARG A 123 -6.61 -15.66 19.91
CA ARG A 123 -6.83 -15.32 21.32
C ARG A 123 -5.73 -14.47 21.95
N ARG A 124 -5.05 -13.64 21.14
CA ARG A 124 -4.11 -12.64 21.67
C ARG A 124 -4.89 -11.58 22.45
N PRO A 125 -4.40 -11.15 23.62
CA PRO A 125 -5.11 -10.19 24.46
C PRO A 125 -5.25 -8.83 23.73
N PRO A 126 -6.48 -8.32 23.53
CA PRO A 126 -6.70 -7.03 22.89
C PRO A 126 -6.40 -5.87 23.84
N ARG A 127 -6.17 -4.69 23.26
CA ARG A 127 -5.99 -3.40 23.95
C ARG A 127 -7.05 -2.40 23.44
N ARG A 128 -6.63 -1.16 23.17
CA ARG A 128 -7.50 -0.09 22.66
C ARG A 128 -8.16 -0.50 21.34
N GLU A 129 -9.47 -0.25 21.22
CA GLU A 129 -10.28 -0.53 20.01
C GLU A 129 -10.18 -1.98 19.50
N ALA A 130 -9.93 -2.91 20.43
CA ALA A 130 -9.71 -4.33 20.21
C ALA A 130 -8.46 -4.69 19.36
N TYR A 131 -7.55 -3.76 19.09
CA TYR A 131 -6.28 -4.06 18.41
C TYR A 131 -5.29 -4.77 19.35
N PRO A 132 -4.39 -5.61 18.81
CA PRO A 132 -3.29 -6.19 19.59
C PRO A 132 -2.29 -5.11 20.03
N GLY A 133 -1.55 -5.38 21.11
CA GLY A 133 -0.62 -4.41 21.70
C GLY A 133 0.53 -3.97 20.79
N ASP A 134 0.83 -4.73 19.73
CA ASP A 134 1.90 -4.50 18.78
C ASP A 134 1.40 -3.95 17.42
N VAL A 135 0.18 -3.42 17.35
CA VAL A 135 -0.36 -2.79 16.13
C VAL A 135 0.49 -1.59 15.65
N PHE A 136 1.18 -0.89 16.55
CA PHE A 136 2.15 0.15 16.15
C PHE A 136 3.40 -0.46 15.49
N TYR A 137 3.86 -1.60 16.00
CA TYR A 137 5.02 -2.31 15.44
C TYR A 137 4.75 -2.81 14.01
N LEU A 138 3.50 -3.16 13.71
CA LEU A 138 3.05 -3.56 12.37
C LEU A 138 3.45 -2.55 11.29
N HIS A 139 3.05 -1.28 11.46
CA HIS A 139 3.29 -0.24 10.46
C HIS A 139 4.68 0.39 10.58
N SER A 140 5.22 0.54 11.79
CA SER A 140 6.59 1.10 11.96
C SER A 140 7.62 0.24 11.23
N ARG A 141 7.66 -1.07 11.46
CA ARG A 141 8.62 -1.95 10.77
C ARG A 141 8.41 -2.02 9.24
N LEU A 142 7.20 -1.75 8.76
CA LEU A 142 6.90 -1.70 7.33
C LEU A 142 7.45 -0.41 6.73
N LEU A 143 7.15 0.72 7.34
CA LEU A 143 7.50 2.06 6.84
C LEU A 143 8.97 2.42 7.09
N GLU A 144 9.64 1.83 8.08
CA GLU A 144 11.08 2.05 8.30
C GLU A 144 11.99 1.37 7.26
N ARG A 145 11.42 0.61 6.32
CA ARG A 145 12.19 -0.03 5.22
C ARG A 145 12.79 0.96 4.22
N GLY A 146 12.39 2.24 4.28
CA GLY A 146 13.10 3.34 3.59
C GLY A 146 13.03 3.30 2.07
N LEU A 147 11.85 2.99 1.53
CA LEU A 147 11.57 2.77 0.10
C LEU A 147 11.24 4.03 -0.70
#